data_AF-A0A2I0N1W3-F1
#
_entry.id   AF-A0A2I0N1W3-F1
#
_cell.length_a   1.000
_cell.length_b   1.000
_cell.length_c   1.000
_cell.angle_alpha   90.00
_cell.angle_beta   90.00
_cell.angle_gamma   90.00
#
_symmetry.space_group_name_H-M   'P 1'
#
loop_
_entity.id
_entity.type
_entity.pdbx_description
1 polymer ?
#
loop_
_entity_poly.entity_id
_entity_poly.type
_entity_poly.pdbx_seq_one_letter_code
_entity_poly.pdbx_strand_id
1 'polypeptide(L)' 'MRQIHTQCQFSGSGSFLRIGQECDMHCTYCIIPKIRGAYRFRSKEAILAQAQRFAASGVSKLILVAQRIYVSR' A
#
# COMPACT_ATOMS: atom_id res chain seq x y z
N MET A 1 10.06 -19.38 -6.63
CA MET A 1 9.59 -18.45 -5.59
C MET A 1 9.90 -17.01 -6.01
N ARG A 2 9.18 -16.49 -7.02
CA ARG A 2 9.48 -15.20 -7.67
C ARG A 2 8.90 -14.04 -6.88
N GLN A 3 9.76 -13.06 -6.61
CA GLN A 3 9.47 -11.82 -5.91
C GLN A 3 8.27 -11.10 -6.52
N ILE A 4 7.25 -10.86 -5.71
CA ILE A 4 6.03 -10.14 -6.07
C ILE A 4 6.31 -8.63 -6.00
N HIS A 5 7.27 -8.14 -6.80
CA HIS A 5 7.37 -6.73 -7.13
C HIS A 5 6.28 -6.44 -8.17
N THR A 6 5.05 -6.21 -7.71
CA THR A 6 3.92 -5.85 -8.56
C THR A 6 4.15 -4.47 -9.18
N GLN A 7 4.88 -4.44 -10.30
CA GLN A 7 4.96 -3.30 -11.21
C GLN A 7 3.75 -3.36 -12.16
N CYS A 8 2.58 -2.92 -11.70
CA CYS A 8 1.50 -2.58 -12.61
C CYS A 8 1.62 -1.08 -12.90
N GLN A 9 2.42 -0.75 -13.91
CA GLN A 9 2.58 0.60 -14.43
C GLN A 9 1.28 0.99 -15.12
N PHE A 10 0.70 2.13 -14.74
CA PHE A 10 -0.46 2.68 -15.44
C PHE A 10 -0.03 3.12 -16.85
N SER A 11 -0.94 3.30 -17.78
CA SER A 11 -0.66 3.94 -19.08
C SER A 11 -0.26 5.42 -18.84
N GLY A 12 1.02 5.64 -18.49
CA GLY A 12 1.62 6.90 -18.02
C GLY A 12 2.67 6.65 -16.92
N SER A 13 3.43 7.68 -16.51
CA SER A 13 4.44 7.57 -15.43
C SER A 13 3.81 7.49 -14.03
N GLY A 14 2.82 6.61 -13.84
CA GLY A 14 2.05 6.43 -12.60
C GLY A 14 2.28 5.06 -11.95
N SER A 15 2.31 4.99 -10.63
CA SER A 15 2.43 3.72 -9.88
C SER A 15 1.58 3.69 -8.61
N PHE A 16 1.17 2.49 -8.23
CA PHE A 16 0.43 2.24 -6.99
C PHE A 16 1.39 2.01 -5.81
N LEU A 17 1.24 2.80 -4.76
CA LEU A 17 1.93 2.63 -3.50
C LEU A 17 0.95 2.07 -2.47
N ARG A 18 1.05 0.77 -2.21
CA ARG A 18 0.24 0.09 -1.19
C ARG A 18 0.81 0.40 0.19
N ILE A 19 0.01 1.10 1.01
CA ILE A 19 0.39 1.47 2.38
C ILE A 19 -0.09 0.44 3.42
N GLY A 20 -1.16 -0.31 3.13
CA GLY A 20 -1.65 -1.38 4.00
C GLY A 20 -2.53 -2.38 3.25
N GLN A 21 -2.41 -3.66 3.57
CA GLN A 21 -3.23 -4.72 2.97
C GLN A 21 -4.23 -5.34 3.95
N GLU A 22 -3.96 -5.23 5.23
CA GLU A 22 -4.74 -5.78 6.33
C GLU A 22 -5.63 -4.70 6.96
N CYS A 23 -6.61 -5.12 7.76
CA CYS A 23 -7.54 -4.24 8.46
C CYS A 23 -7.93 -4.84 9.81
N ASP A 24 -7.92 -4.04 10.87
CA ASP A 24 -8.34 -4.40 12.23
C ASP A 24 -9.75 -3.91 12.58
N MET A 25 -10.42 -3.28 11.62
CA MET A 25 -11.79 -2.81 11.81
C MET A 25 -12.77 -3.98 11.69
N HIS A 26 -13.62 -4.12 12.70
CA HIS A 26 -14.65 -5.17 12.76
C HIS A 26 -15.96 -4.69 12.12
N CYS A 27 -15.90 -4.25 10.86
CA CYS A 27 -17.10 -3.80 10.15
C CYS A 27 -18.11 -4.96 10.02
N THR A 28 -19.40 -4.68 10.26
CA THR A 28 -20.49 -5.68 10.22
C THR A 28 -20.61 -6.42 8.88
N TYR A 29 -20.19 -5.79 7.79
CA TYR A 29 -20.29 -6.32 6.43
C TYR A 29 -18.95 -6.82 5.86
N CYS A 30 -17.82 -6.59 6.53
CA CYS A 30 -16.50 -6.82 5.94
C CYS A 30 -15.86 -8.13 6.42
N ILE A 31 -15.57 -9.05 5.50
CA ILE A 31 -14.94 -10.34 5.80
C ILE A 31 -13.41 -10.27 5.94
N ILE A 32 -12.81 -9.15 5.53
CA ILE A 32 -11.35 -9.01 5.39
C ILE A 32 -10.53 -9.42 6.61
N PRO A 33 -10.88 -9.00 7.85
CA PRO A 33 -10.07 -9.35 9.02
C PRO A 33 -9.90 -10.87 9.18
N LYS A 34 -10.90 -11.65 8.75
CA LYS A 34 -10.88 -13.12 8.82
C LYS A 34 -10.01 -13.76 7.75
N ILE A 35 -9.88 -13.15 6.57
CA ILE A 35 -9.16 -13.74 5.42
C ILE A 35 -7.70 -13.27 5.38
N ARG A 36 -7.44 -11.98 5.67
CA ARG A 36 -6.11 -11.37 5.55
C ARG A 36 -5.34 -11.36 6.87
N GLY A 37 -6.02 -11.61 7.99
CA GLY A 37 -5.43 -11.55 9.33
C GLY A 37 -5.38 -10.13 9.90
N ALA A 38 -4.77 -10.02 11.08
CA ALA A 38 -4.71 -8.78 11.85
C ALA A 38 -3.91 -7.69 11.13
N TYR A 39 -4.28 -6.44 11.39
CA TYR A 39 -3.60 -5.26 10.87
C TYR A 39 -2.10 -5.29 11.22
N ARG A 40 -1.26 -5.01 10.22
CA ARG A 40 0.17 -4.82 10.38
C ARG A 40 0.53 -3.39 10.02
N PHE A 41 1.12 -2.69 10.97
CA PHE A 41 1.56 -1.32 10.75
C PHE A 41 2.76 -1.30 9.80
N ARG A 42 2.66 -0.51 8.72
CA ARG A 42 3.83 -0.11 7.93
C ARG A 42 4.34 1.21 8.49
N SER A 43 5.63 1.25 8.80
CA SER A 43 6.26 2.48 9.30
C SER A 43 6.26 3.58 8.24
N LYS A 44 6.19 4.84 8.67
CA LYS A 44 6.20 6.01 7.78
C LYS A 44 7.48 6.00 6.93
N GLU A 45 8.60 5.63 7.54
CA GLU A 45 9.93 5.57 6.93
C GLU A 45 9.96 4.54 5.79
N ALA A 46 9.36 3.36 5.98
CA ALA A 46 9.30 2.33 4.95
C ALA A 46 8.45 2.78 3.74
N ILE A 47 7.36 3.50 4.00
CA ILE A 47 6.49 4.06 2.95
C ILE A 47 7.24 5.15 2.18
N LEU A 48 7.92 6.06 2.89
CA LEU A 48 8.72 7.13 2.29
C LEU A 48 9.88 6.59 1.46
N ALA A 49 10.63 5.61 1.97
CA ALA A 49 11.70 4.95 1.22
C ALA A 49 11.17 4.28 -0.05
N GLN A 50 9.95 3.71 -0.02
CA GLN A 50 9.33 3.15 -1.21
C GLN A 50 8.87 4.22 -2.21
N ALA A 51 8.31 5.32 -1.73
CA ALA A 51 7.96 6.47 -2.57
C ALA A 51 9.19 7.09 -3.26
N GLN A 52 10.30 7.25 -2.52
CA GLN A 52 11.57 7.74 -3.07
C GLN A 52 12.11 6.83 -4.17
N ARG A 53 12.05 5.50 -3.99
CA ARG A 53 12.43 4.55 -5.04
C ARG A 53 11.59 4.72 -6.31
N PHE A 54 10.29 4.96 -6.15
CA PHE A 54 9.42 5.22 -7.30
C PHE A 54 9.75 6.55 -7.99
N ALA A 55 10.01 7.61 -7.23
CA ALA A 55 10.46 8.89 -7.78
C ALA A 55 11.78 8.74 -8.55
N ALA A 56 12.75 8.00 -8.00
CA ALA A 56 14.02 7.71 -8.67
C ALA A 56 13.85 6.89 -9.97
N SER A 57 12.80 6.08 -10.06
CA SER A 57 12.45 5.33 -11.29
C SER A 57 11.67 6.14 -12.32
N GLY A 58 11.48 7.46 -12.12
CA GLY A 58 10.79 8.34 -13.06
C GLY A 58 9.26 8.33 -12.94
N VAL A 59 8.71 7.81 -11.84
CA VAL A 59 7.28 7.88 -11.55
C VAL A 59 6.94 9.30 -11.09
N SER A 60 6.07 9.98 -11.84
CA SER A 60 5.59 11.33 -11.53
C SER A 60 4.27 11.33 -10.78
N LYS A 61 3.53 10.20 -10.78
CA LYS A 61 2.24 10.07 -10.09
C LYS A 61 2.22 8.85 -9.19
N LEU A 62 1.95 9.06 -7.90
CA LEU A 62 1.76 7.98 -6.93
C LEU A 62 0.30 7.90 -6.51
N ILE A 63 -0.29 6.71 -6.66
CA ILE A 63 -1.63 6.42 -6.18
C ILE A 63 -1.50 5.63 -4.89
N LEU A 64 -1.89 6.24 -3.78
CA LEU A 64 -1.90 5.58 -2.47
C LEU A 64 -3.11 4.65 -2.39
N VAL A 65 -2.88 3.39 -2.04
CA VAL A 65 -3.95 2.39 -1.91
C VAL A 65 -3.84 1.68 -0.57
N ALA A 66 -4.96 1.59 0.13
CA ALA A 66 -5.10 0.88 1.39
C ALA A 66 -6.51 0.35 1.57
N GLN A 67 -6.67 -0.68 2.40
CA GLN A 67 -7.99 -1.02 2.94
C GLN A 67 -8.50 0.04 3.91
N ARG A 68 -7.57 0.63 4.68
CA ARG A 68 -7.84 1.68 5.64
C ARG A 68 -6.63 2.61 5.76
N ILE A 69 -6.88 3.90 5.83
CA ILE A 69 -5.85 4.93 5.94
C ILE A 69 -5.97 5.53 7.35
N TYR A 70 -4.95 5.33 8.18
CA TYR A 70 -4.79 6.06 9.43
C TYR A 70 -3.69 7.09 9.23
N VAL A 71 -3.99 8.36 9.42
CA VAL A 71 -2.97 9.40 9.53
C VAL A 71 -2.70 9.55 11.02
N SER A 72 -1.62 8.95 11.52
CA SER A 72 -1.16 9.26 12.87
C SER A 72 -0.71 10.72 12.88
N ARG A 73 -1.44 11.53 13.65
CA ARG A 73 -1.03 12.91 13.99
C ARG A 73 0.40 12.89 14.51
#